data_AF-A0A936VTS9-F1
#
_entry.id   AF-A0A936VTS9-F1
#
_cell.length_a   1.000
_cell.length_b   1.000
_cell.length_c   1.000
_cell.angle_alpha   90.00
_cell.angle_beta   90.00
_cell.angle_gamma   90.00
#
_symmetry.space_group_name_H-M   'P 1'
#
loop_
_entity.id
_entity.type
_entity.pdbx_description
1 polymer ?
#
loop_
_entity_poly.entity_id
_entity_poly.type
_entity_poly.pdbx_seq_one_letter_code
_entity_poly.pdbx_strand_id
1 'polypeptide(L)'
;MIGDKIHIKEEYLHNARKIKDLLEFDIRSVPAFVITIGGESGSGKSVTASCLKMVLDEANIPTLILHQDDYFFLPPYTNHKQRLLDITHVGKSEVNFNLLQEHVNLFLQQEPEIKNQ
;
A
#
# COMPACT_ATOMS: atom_id res chain seq x y z
N MET A 1 5.61 -2.75 8.56
CA MET A 1 5.25 -2.39 9.95
C MET A 1 4.66 -3.61 10.65
N ILE A 2 5.47 -4.39 11.36
CA ILE A 2 5.00 -5.57 12.11
C ILE A 2 4.79 -5.12 13.55
N GLY A 3 3.54 -5.10 14.03
CA GLY A 3 3.20 -4.81 15.44
C GLY A 3 2.27 -3.62 15.67
N ASP A 4 1.99 -2.80 14.66
CA ASP A 4 1.07 -1.67 14.80
C ASP A 4 -0.38 -2.14 14.80
N LYS A 5 -1.02 -2.11 15.97
CA LYS A 5 -2.46 -2.33 16.10
C LYS A 5 -3.21 -1.08 15.64
N ILE A 6 -3.56 -1.04 14.36
CA ILE A 6 -4.43 -0.01 13.82
C ILE A 6 -5.80 -0.14 14.52
N HIS A 7 -6.17 0.86 15.31
CA HIS A 7 -7.52 0.95 15.88
C HIS A 7 -8.48 1.43 14.80
N ILE A 8 -9.22 0.49 14.22
CA ILE A 8 -10.24 0.78 13.20
C ILE A 8 -11.50 1.29 13.90
N LYS A 9 -11.95 2.48 13.51
CA LYS A 9 -13.23 3.06 13.92
C LYS A 9 -14.23 2.98 12.77
N GLU A 10 -15.52 2.97 13.11
CA GLU A 10 -16.61 2.90 12.13
C GLU A 10 -16.57 4.06 11.11
N GLU A 11 -16.18 5.26 11.54
CA GLU A 11 -16.00 6.42 10.66
C GLU A 11 -14.99 6.18 9.52
N TYR A 12 -13.96 5.36 9.75
CA TYR A 12 -12.97 5.02 8.74
C TYR A 12 -13.51 3.99 7.74
N LEU A 13 -14.34 3.06 8.21
CA LEU A 13 -15.03 2.10 7.36
C LEU A 13 -16.06 2.81 6.46
N HIS A 14 -16.79 3.79 6.98
CA HIS A 14 -17.72 4.61 6.18
C HIS A 14 -17.03 5.28 4.99
N ASN A 15 -15.87 5.88 5.22
CA ASN A 15 -15.10 6.50 4.14
C ASN A 15 -14.56 5.46 3.14
N ALA A 16 -14.12 4.30 3.63
CA ALA A 16 -13.69 3.21 2.77
C ALA A 16 -14.82 2.65 1.88
N ARG A 17 -16.06 2.54 2.42
CA ARG A 17 -17.24 2.14 1.64
C ARG A 17 -17.53 3.11 0.51
N LYS A 18 -17.44 4.41 0.75
CA LYS A 18 -17.59 5.42 -0.31
C LYS A 18 -16.54 5.29 -1.41
N ILE A 19 -15.28 5.03 -1.05
CA ILE A 19 -14.20 4.79 -2.03
C ILE A 19 -14.50 3.53 -2.84
N LYS A 20 -14.90 2.44 -2.15
CA LYS A 20 -15.29 1.18 -2.80
C LYS A 20 -16.43 1.40 -3.79
N ASP A 21 -17.49 2.10 -3.39
CA ASP A 21 -18.64 2.36 -4.26
C ASP A 21 -18.27 3.21 -5.48
N LEU A 22 -17.37 4.18 -5.33
CA LEU A 22 -16.88 5.00 -6.44
C LEU A 22 -16.08 4.19 -7.46
N LEU A 23 -15.29 3.22 -6.99
CA LEU A 23 -14.34 2.46 -7.83
C LEU A 23 -14.87 1.07 -8.22
N GLU A 24 -16.01 0.63 -7.70
CA GLU A 24 -16.49 -0.76 -7.84
C GLU A 24 -16.64 -1.19 -9.30
N PHE A 25 -17.17 -0.31 -10.15
CA PHE A 25 -17.30 -0.59 -11.58
C PHE A 25 -15.93 -0.85 -12.22
N ASP A 26 -14.95 0.02 -11.98
CA ASP A 26 -13.61 -0.09 -12.57
C ASP A 26 -12.88 -1.33 -12.05
N ILE A 27 -12.97 -1.60 -10.74
CA ILE A 27 -12.36 -2.77 -10.10
C ILE A 27 -12.88 -4.07 -10.73
N ARG A 28 -14.20 -4.15 -10.97
CA ARG A 28 -14.83 -5.35 -11.55
C ARG A 28 -14.69 -5.46 -13.07
N SER A 29 -14.31 -4.37 -13.75
CA SER A 29 -14.20 -4.33 -15.22
C SER A 29 -12.88 -4.90 -15.74
N VAL A 30 -11.92 -5.15 -14.86
CA VAL A 30 -10.60 -5.70 -15.20
C VAL A 30 -10.29 -6.91 -14.31
N PRO A 31 -9.42 -7.83 -14.76
CA PRO A 31 -9.09 -9.00 -13.94
C PRO A 31 -8.21 -8.66 -12.71
N ALA A 32 -7.46 -7.56 -12.76
CA ALA A 32 -6.64 -7.08 -11.65
C ALA A 32 -6.62 -5.53 -11.67
N PHE A 33 -6.78 -4.92 -10.49
CA PHE A 33 -6.84 -3.47 -10.34
C PHE A 33 -5.89 -3.00 -9.23
N VAL A 34 -5.17 -1.91 -9.47
CA VAL A 34 -4.16 -1.37 -8.53
C VAL A 34 -4.55 0.03 -8.10
N ILE A 35 -4.59 0.25 -6.78
CA ILE A 35 -4.93 1.54 -6.16
C ILE A 35 -3.72 2.03 -5.37
N THR A 36 -3.25 3.25 -5.66
CA THR A 36 -2.19 3.90 -4.89
C THR A 36 -2.78 4.86 -3.86
N ILE A 37 -2.42 4.69 -2.58
CA ILE A 37 -2.85 5.58 -1.49
C ILE A 37 -1.65 6.40 -1.03
N GLY A 38 -1.60 7.67 -1.47
CA GLY A 38 -0.54 8.63 -1.14
C GLY A 38 -0.93 9.61 -0.03
N GLY A 39 0.05 10.32 0.53
CA GLY A 39 -0.15 11.30 1.61
C GLY A 39 1.04 11.40 2.58
N GLU A 40 1.03 12.41 3.44
CA GLU A 40 2.08 12.66 4.43
C GLU A 40 2.11 11.61 5.55
N SER A 41 3.24 11.47 6.24
CA SER A 41 3.33 10.59 7.41
C SER A 41 2.27 10.97 8.44
N GLY A 42 1.53 9.98 8.96
CA GLY A 42 0.42 10.23 9.90
C GLY A 42 -0.92 10.66 9.26
N SER A 43 -1.01 10.85 7.94
CA SER A 43 -2.24 11.31 7.26
C SER A 43 -3.36 10.27 7.16
N GLY A 44 -3.18 9.08 7.75
CA GLY A 44 -4.17 8.00 7.72
C GLY A 44 -4.05 7.02 6.54
N LYS A 45 -3.02 7.09 5.69
CA LYS A 45 -2.84 6.19 4.53
C LYS A 45 -3.02 4.70 4.87
N SER A 46 -2.29 4.22 5.88
CA SER A 46 -2.34 2.81 6.29
C SER A 46 -3.72 2.44 6.81
N VAL A 47 -4.40 3.35 7.52
CA VAL A 47 -5.77 3.16 7.99
C VAL A 47 -6.73 3.04 6.81
N THR A 48 -6.65 3.96 5.83
CA THR A 48 -7.46 3.92 4.62
C THR A 48 -7.23 2.63 3.82
N ALA A 49 -5.99 2.20 3.64
CA ALA A 49 -5.65 0.97 2.95
C ALA A 49 -6.24 -0.27 3.65
N SER A 50 -6.08 -0.36 4.98
CA SER A 50 -6.64 -1.45 5.77
C SER A 50 -8.17 -1.47 5.74
N CYS A 51 -8.84 -0.33 5.93
CA CYS A 51 -10.30 -0.26 5.85
C CYS A 51 -10.83 -0.60 4.47
N LEU A 52 -10.16 -0.12 3.41
CA LEU A 52 -10.57 -0.41 2.03
C LEU A 52 -10.41 -1.90 1.71
N LYS A 53 -9.31 -2.52 2.15
CA LYS A 53 -9.14 -3.98 2.05
C LYS A 53 -10.28 -4.72 2.76
N MET A 54 -10.62 -4.35 4.00
CA MET A 54 -11.73 -5.00 4.74
C MET A 54 -13.04 -4.93 3.96
N VAL A 55 -13.41 -3.74 3.46
CA VAL A 55 -14.66 -3.53 2.73
C VAL A 55 -14.66 -4.26 1.37
N LEU A 56 -13.52 -4.34 0.68
CA LEU A 56 -13.40 -5.09 -0.58
C LEU A 56 -13.47 -6.61 -0.34
N ASP A 57 -12.81 -7.11 0.71
CA ASP A 57 -12.87 -8.52 1.10
C ASP A 57 -14.32 -8.91 1.48
N GLU A 58 -15.04 -8.06 2.23
CA GLU A 58 -16.49 -8.21 2.53
C GLU A 58 -17.34 -8.32 1.24
N ALA A 59 -16.92 -7.67 0.16
CA ALA A 59 -17.56 -7.70 -1.15
C ALA A 59 -17.06 -8.84 -2.07
N ASN A 60 -16.30 -9.80 -1.51
CA ASN A 60 -15.66 -10.92 -2.21
C ASN A 60 -14.69 -10.48 -3.31
N ILE A 61 -13.96 -9.37 -3.10
CA ILE A 61 -12.89 -8.89 -3.98
C ILE A 61 -11.55 -9.14 -3.28
N PRO A 62 -10.80 -10.19 -3.63
CA PRO A 62 -9.53 -10.51 -2.99
C PRO A 62 -8.54 -9.36 -3.12
N THR A 63 -8.09 -8.83 -1.99
CA THR A 63 -7.23 -7.65 -1.96
C THR A 63 -5.94 -7.92 -1.18
N LEU A 64 -4.81 -7.39 -1.63
CA LEU A 64 -3.55 -7.37 -0.89
C LEU A 64 -3.05 -5.92 -0.74
N ILE A 65 -2.17 -5.68 0.25
CA ILE A 65 -1.57 -4.38 0.49
C ILE A 65 -0.07 -4.50 0.29
N LEU A 66 0.50 -3.64 -0.56
CA LEU A 66 1.93 -3.44 -0.68
C LEU A 66 2.29 -2.14 0.05
N HIS A 67 3.12 -2.22 1.09
CA HIS A 67 3.63 -1.02 1.75
C HIS A 67 4.92 -0.56 1.07
N GLN A 68 4.97 0.71 0.64
CA GLN A 68 6.17 1.27 0.00
C GLN A 68 7.42 1.15 0.89
N ASP A 69 7.25 1.22 2.20
CA ASP A 69 8.33 1.10 3.18
C ASP A 69 9.02 -0.27 3.13
N ASP A 70 8.33 -1.32 2.68
CA ASP A 70 8.91 -2.66 2.51
C ASP A 70 9.89 -2.71 1.31
N TYR A 71 9.93 -1.65 0.50
CA TYR A 71 10.80 -1.49 -0.65
C TYR A 71 11.92 -0.47 -0.40
N PHE A 72 12.14 -0.01 0.84
CA PHE A 72 13.31 0.81 1.14
C PHE A 72 14.60 0.00 0.98
N PHE A 73 15.65 0.61 0.43
CA PHE A 73 16.98 -0.02 0.35
C PHE A 73 17.59 -0.25 1.74
N LEU A 74 17.23 0.59 2.72
CA LEU A 74 17.77 0.56 4.06
C LEU A 74 16.67 0.28 5.10
N PRO A 75 16.97 -0.50 6.16
CA PRO A 75 16.05 -0.69 7.27
C PRO A 75 15.67 0.64 7.94
N PRO A 76 14.48 0.75 8.56
CA PRO A 76 13.93 2.02 9.05
C PRO A 76 14.89 2.85 9.92
N TYR A 77 15.60 2.20 10.85
CA TYR A 77 16.55 2.87 11.74
C TYR A 77 17.75 3.46 10.98
N THR A 78 18.33 2.68 10.07
CA THR A 78 19.48 3.13 9.26
C THR A 78 19.05 4.19 8.26
N ASN A 79 17.86 4.05 7.67
CA ASN A 79 17.32 5.02 6.74
C ASN A 79 17.10 6.37 7.44
N HIS A 80 16.49 6.37 8.63
CA HIS A 80 16.34 7.58 9.45
C HIS A 80 17.68 8.26 9.76
N LYS A 81 18.74 7.50 10.09
CA LYS A 81 20.08 8.06 10.30
C LYS A 81 20.63 8.75 9.05
N GLN A 82 20.43 8.18 7.86
CA GLN A 82 20.86 8.83 6.62
C GLN A 82 20.14 10.15 6.38
N ARG A 83 18.83 10.23 6.64
CA ARG A 83 18.05 11.47 6.51
C ARG A 83 18.59 12.61 7.38
N LEU A 84 19.14 12.28 8.55
CA LEU A 84 19.77 13.26 9.45
C LEU A 84 21.12 13.76 8.93
N LEU A 85 21.84 12.95 8.15
CA LEU A 85 23.12 13.31 7.54
C LEU A 85 22.92 14.13 6.27
N ASP A 86 21.97 13.73 5.44
CA ASP A 86 21.64 14.40 4.19
C ASP A 86 20.14 14.26 3.87
N ILE A 87 19.41 15.36 4.10
CA ILE A 87 17.97 15.41 3.83
C ILE A 87 17.66 15.38 2.32
N THR A 88 18.61 15.71 1.46
CA THR A 88 18.40 15.69 0.00
C THR A 88 18.27 14.27 -0.55
N HIS A 89 18.71 13.28 0.23
CA HIS A 89 18.51 11.87 -0.07
C HIS A 89 17.06 11.40 0.17
N VAL A 90 16.22 12.20 0.84
CA VAL A 90 14.82 11.85 1.07
C VAL A 90 14.05 11.83 -0.25
N GLY A 91 13.25 10.77 -0.44
CA GLY A 91 12.36 10.64 -1.58
C GLY A 91 12.74 9.47 -2.46
N LYS A 92 12.86 9.71 -3.78
CA LYS A 92 12.89 8.60 -4.75
C LYS A 92 14.10 7.68 -4.59
N SER A 93 15.23 8.22 -4.11
CA SER A 93 16.47 7.47 -3.90
C SER A 93 16.40 6.44 -2.78
N GLU A 94 15.46 6.57 -1.84
CA GLU A 94 15.35 5.64 -0.71
C GLU A 94 14.65 4.33 -1.09
N VAL A 95 13.86 4.34 -2.18
CA VAL A 95 12.91 3.28 -2.52
C VAL A 95 13.34 2.52 -3.77
N ASN A 96 13.31 1.20 -3.69
CA ASN A 96 13.51 0.31 -4.82
C ASN A 96 12.26 0.25 -5.70
N PHE A 97 12.05 1.28 -6.52
CA PHE A 97 10.91 1.32 -7.45
C PHE A 97 10.93 0.23 -8.50
N ASN A 98 12.11 -0.29 -8.87
CA ASN A 98 12.18 -1.38 -9.84
C ASN A 98 11.53 -2.64 -9.27
N LEU A 99 11.85 -3.01 -8.02
CA LEU A 99 11.23 -4.15 -7.34
C LEU A 99 9.73 -3.93 -7.08
N LEU A 100 9.34 -2.71 -6.68
CA LEU A 100 7.91 -2.38 -6.51
C LEU A 100 7.14 -2.53 -7.83
N GLN A 101 7.70 -2.03 -8.93
CA GLN A 101 7.08 -2.13 -10.24
C GLN A 101 7.01 -3.58 -10.74
N GLU A 102 8.04 -4.38 -10.46
CA GLU A 102 8.03 -5.82 -10.74
C GLU A 102 6.87 -6.52 -10.04
N HIS A 103 6.69 -6.31 -8.73
CA HIS A 103 5.58 -6.91 -7.98
C HIS A 103 4.21 -6.44 -8.46
N VAL A 104 4.07 -5.16 -8.83
CA VAL A 104 2.85 -4.64 -9.45
C VAL A 104 2.57 -5.31 -10.79
N ASN A 105 3.59 -5.49 -11.63
CA ASN A 105 3.44 -6.14 -12.94
C ASN A 105 3.04 -7.61 -12.78
N LEU A 106 3.66 -8.35 -11.86
CA LEU A 106 3.30 -9.73 -11.54
C LEU A 106 1.84 -9.85 -11.12
N PHE A 107 1.37 -8.93 -10.26
CA PHE A 107 -0.04 -8.88 -9.85
C PHE A 107 -0.99 -8.62 -11.04
N LEU A 108 -0.66 -7.63 -11.89
CA LEU A 108 -1.48 -7.28 -13.06
C LEU A 108 -1.50 -8.39 -14.12
N GLN A 109 -0.42 -9.14 -14.25
CA GLN A 109 -0.31 -10.28 -15.16
C GLN A 109 -0.96 -11.56 -14.60
N GLN A 110 -1.41 -11.54 -13.34
CA GLN A 110 -1.93 -12.69 -12.60
C GLN A 110 -0.93 -13.86 -12.54
N GLU A 111 0.37 -13.55 -12.51
CA GLU A 111 1.38 -14.60 -12.38
C GLU A 111 1.38 -15.15 -10.94
N PRO A 112 1.40 -16.48 -10.77
CA PRO A 112 1.45 -17.07 -9.44
C PRO A 112 2.85 -16.91 -8.84
N GLU A 113 2.90 -16.33 -7.65
CA GLU A 113 4.04 -16.15 -6.72
C GLU A 113 5.00 -14.97 -6.97
N ILE A 114 4.88 -13.96 -6.09
CA ILE A 114 5.97 -13.04 -5.76
C ILE A 114 7.01 -13.84 -4.98
N LYS A 115 8.12 -14.21 -5.62
CA LYS A 115 9.25 -14.87 -4.95
C LYS A 115 9.93 -13.88 -4.00
N ASN A 116 9.66 -14.02 -2.71
CA ASN A 116 10.48 -13.38 -1.68
C ASN A 116 11.90 -13.98 -1.75
N GLN A 117 12.89 -13.17 -2.11
CA GLN A 117 14.32 -13.48 -1.90
C GLN A 117 14.73 -13.11 -0.49
#